data_AF-A0A7X4WF08-F1
#
_entry.id   AF-A0A7X4WF08-F1
#
_cell.length_a   1.000
_cell.length_b   1.000
_cell.length_c   1.000
_cell.angle_alpha   90.00
_cell.angle_beta   90.00
_cell.angle_gamma   90.00
#
_symmetry.space_group_name_H-M   'P 1'
#
loop_
_entity.id
_entity.type
_entity.pdbx_description
1 polymer ?
#
loop_
_entity_poly.entity_id
_entity_poly.type
_entity_poly.pdbx_seq_one_letter_code
_entity_poly.pdbx_strand_id
1 'polypeptide(L)'
;MRKSLVALSVLAASLSAATNAADYTDGNIHKNDYKWSQFNLMYAFDELPGESSHDYLEMEFGGRSGIFDLYGYVDIFNLTGSPDSDKASADPKMFMKFSPRVSLDALTHSDLSFGPVQELYIASELTWDGVTTNADKGTFGVNNYKVGLGSDVNVPWLGKIGLNLYKTYDMNAKDWNGYQISTNWFKPFYTLDNGSFVSYQGYIDYQFGMNDDNKALNTANGGAMFNGIYWHSDRYAVGYGLKAYQDVYGLKDGGWAGKTSGISHYVSVTYKF
;
A
#
# COMPACT_ATOMS: atom_id res chain seq x y z
N MET A 1 43.77 -13.40 -5.83
CA MET A 1 42.63 -13.77 -4.97
C MET A 1 41.56 -12.68 -5.11
N ARG A 2 40.62 -12.87 -6.05
CA ARG A 2 39.48 -11.96 -6.27
C ARG A 2 38.44 -12.29 -5.21
N LYS A 3 38.24 -11.40 -4.23
CA LYS A 3 37.12 -11.52 -3.27
C LYS A 3 35.94 -10.75 -3.85
N SER A 4 34.85 -11.49 -4.05
CA SER A 4 33.57 -11.02 -4.59
C SER A 4 33.03 -9.83 -3.79
N LEU A 5 32.87 -8.72 -4.48
CA LEU A 5 31.89 -7.67 -4.17
C LEU A 5 30.78 -7.86 -5.20
N VAL A 6 29.71 -8.55 -4.82
CA VAL A 6 28.44 -8.48 -5.54
C VAL A 6 27.49 -7.69 -4.65
N ALA A 7 27.03 -6.62 -5.26
CA ALA A 7 26.19 -5.57 -4.73
C ALA A 7 24.92 -6.11 -4.07
N LEU A 8 24.68 -5.58 -2.87
CA LEU A 8 23.41 -5.62 -2.17
C LEU A 8 22.63 -4.39 -2.66
N SER A 9 21.68 -4.55 -3.58
CA SER A 9 20.89 -3.42 -4.08
C SER A 9 19.54 -3.84 -4.67
N VAL A 10 18.52 -3.08 -4.25
CA VAL A 10 17.09 -3.10 -4.61
C VAL A 10 16.24 -4.21 -4.00
N LEU A 11 15.73 -3.95 -2.80
CA LEU A 11 14.71 -4.75 -2.11
C LEU A 11 13.52 -3.89 -1.70
N ALA A 12 12.70 -3.50 -2.68
CA ALA A 12 11.25 -3.52 -2.45
C ALA A 12 10.84 -4.97 -2.67
N ALA A 13 10.71 -5.67 -1.57
CA ALA A 13 10.70 -7.13 -1.46
C ALA A 13 9.87 -7.45 -0.22
N SER A 14 8.98 -8.44 -0.11
CA SER A 14 8.60 -9.58 -0.96
C SER A 14 9.58 -9.97 -2.06
N LEU A 15 10.84 -10.15 -1.65
CA LEU A 15 11.89 -10.63 -2.51
C LEU A 15 11.45 -12.00 -3.03
N SER A 16 11.59 -12.18 -4.33
CA SER A 16 11.66 -13.48 -5.00
C SER A 16 12.90 -14.29 -4.57
N ALA A 17 13.24 -14.25 -3.29
CA ALA A 17 14.09 -15.23 -2.64
C ALA A 17 13.25 -16.51 -2.48
N ALA A 18 13.86 -17.65 -2.78
CA ALA A 18 13.30 -19.00 -2.80
C ALA A 18 11.88 -19.13 -2.20
N THR A 19 10.93 -19.51 -3.06
CA THR A 19 9.51 -19.76 -2.76
C THR A 19 9.35 -20.95 -1.82
N ASN A 20 9.81 -20.82 -0.59
CA ASN A 20 9.68 -21.81 0.46
C ASN A 20 8.71 -21.31 1.53
N ALA A 21 8.12 -22.24 2.26
CA ALA A 21 7.36 -21.93 3.47
C ALA A 21 8.24 -21.18 4.47
N ALA A 22 7.62 -20.30 5.25
CA ALA A 22 8.29 -19.68 6.38
C ALA A 22 8.48 -20.72 7.50
N ASP A 23 9.67 -21.33 7.55
CA ASP A 23 10.02 -22.30 8.59
C ASP A 23 10.72 -21.58 9.75
N TYR A 24 10.25 -21.76 10.99
CA TYR A 24 10.85 -21.21 12.22
C TYR A 24 11.15 -22.28 13.28
N THR A 25 11.21 -23.55 12.87
CA THR A 25 11.44 -24.71 13.76
C THR A 25 12.83 -24.73 14.40
N ASP A 26 13.80 -24.01 13.81
CA ASP A 26 15.13 -23.76 14.37
C ASP A 26 15.15 -22.72 15.51
N GLY A 27 14.00 -22.12 15.84
CA GLY A 27 13.85 -21.10 16.86
C GLY A 27 14.35 -19.71 16.44
N ASN A 28 14.91 -19.54 15.25
CA ASN A 28 15.46 -18.27 14.79
C ASN A 28 14.43 -17.46 13.99
N ILE A 29 13.63 -16.66 14.69
CA ILE A 29 12.63 -15.78 14.07
C ILE A 29 13.24 -14.62 13.27
N HIS A 30 14.53 -14.32 13.46
CA HIS A 30 15.20 -13.17 12.85
C HIS A 30 15.95 -13.47 11.55
N LYS A 31 15.93 -14.73 11.07
CA LYS A 31 16.72 -15.14 9.88
C LYS A 31 16.29 -14.48 8.56
N ASN A 32 15.07 -13.93 8.53
CA ASN A 32 14.49 -13.27 7.35
C ASN A 32 14.33 -11.76 7.58
N ASP A 33 15.04 -11.18 8.55
CA ASP A 33 14.95 -9.75 8.84
C ASP A 33 15.49 -8.92 7.67
N TYR A 34 14.75 -7.88 7.30
CA TYR A 34 15.17 -6.89 6.30
C TYR A 34 14.50 -5.56 6.59
N LYS A 35 15.05 -4.48 6.04
CA LYS A 35 14.42 -3.16 6.08
C LYS A 35 14.82 -2.36 4.85
N TRP A 36 13.94 -1.47 4.44
CA TRP A 36 14.18 -0.53 3.37
C TRP A 36 13.40 0.76 3.62
N SER A 37 13.89 1.83 3.02
CA SER A 37 13.17 3.09 2.94
C SER A 37 13.54 3.81 1.65
N GLN A 38 12.60 4.56 1.11
CA GLN A 38 12.80 5.38 -0.06
C GLN A 38 11.97 6.66 0.02
N PHE A 39 12.35 7.62 -0.80
CA PHE A 39 11.54 8.80 -1.03
C PHE A 39 11.11 8.83 -2.48
N ASN A 40 9.83 9.10 -2.72
CA ASN A 40 9.23 9.24 -4.03
C ASN A 40 8.75 10.68 -4.18
N LEU A 41 9.21 11.37 -5.21
CA LEU A 41 8.55 12.58 -5.70
C LEU A 41 7.52 12.15 -6.73
N MET A 42 6.24 12.41 -6.44
CA MET A 42 5.12 11.94 -7.24
C MET A 42 4.28 13.09 -7.76
N TYR A 43 3.63 12.86 -8.89
CA TYR A 43 2.57 13.72 -9.40
C TYR A 43 1.38 12.84 -9.80
N ALA A 44 0.21 13.17 -9.28
CA ALA A 44 -1.06 12.55 -9.62
C ALA A 44 -1.82 13.43 -10.63
N PHE A 45 -2.42 12.80 -11.63
CA PHE A 45 -3.30 13.43 -12.60
C PHE A 45 -4.72 12.86 -12.41
N ASP A 46 -5.68 13.73 -12.18
CA ASP A 46 -7.11 13.41 -12.07
C ASP A 46 -7.42 12.35 -10.98
N GLU A 47 -6.72 12.41 -9.84
CA GLU A 47 -6.97 11.53 -8.70
C GLU A 47 -8.41 11.64 -8.21
N LEU A 48 -9.02 10.49 -7.91
CA LEU A 48 -10.37 10.38 -7.39
C LEU A 48 -10.37 10.13 -5.88
N PRO A 49 -11.37 10.65 -5.14
CA PRO A 49 -12.51 11.44 -5.63
C PRO A 49 -12.15 12.89 -5.97
N GLY A 50 -12.90 13.50 -6.90
CA GLY A 50 -12.83 14.94 -7.18
C GLY A 50 -11.89 15.40 -8.32
N GLU A 51 -11.24 14.46 -9.03
CA GLU A 51 -10.36 14.74 -10.18
C GLU A 51 -9.22 15.74 -9.86
N SER A 52 -8.55 15.46 -8.74
CA SER A 52 -7.49 16.26 -8.14
C SER A 52 -6.14 15.98 -8.83
N SER A 53 -5.40 17.02 -9.23
CA SER A 53 -4.06 16.90 -9.82
C SER A 53 -3.03 17.65 -8.97
N HIS A 54 -2.05 16.91 -8.43
CA HIS A 54 -1.09 17.47 -7.47
C HIS A 54 0.22 16.72 -7.37
N ASP A 55 1.22 17.44 -6.86
CA ASP A 55 2.50 16.90 -6.43
C ASP A 55 2.47 16.50 -4.94
N TYR A 56 3.29 15.50 -4.61
CA TYR A 56 3.55 15.12 -3.23
C TYR A 56 4.90 14.43 -3.07
N LEU A 57 5.47 14.56 -1.87
CA LEU A 57 6.62 13.78 -1.44
C LEU A 57 6.11 12.63 -0.59
N GLU A 58 6.42 11.41 -0.99
CA GLU A 58 6.12 10.21 -0.23
C GLU A 58 7.41 9.66 0.38
N MET A 59 7.41 9.43 1.69
CA MET A 59 8.38 8.54 2.35
C MET A 59 7.75 7.16 2.46
N GLU A 60 8.28 6.21 1.71
CA GLU A 60 7.82 4.83 1.71
C GLU A 60 8.84 3.94 2.41
N PHE A 61 8.38 3.02 3.25
CA PHE A 61 9.26 2.16 4.03
C PHE A 61 8.62 0.79 4.31
N GLY A 62 9.47 -0.18 4.59
CA GLY A 62 9.02 -1.50 4.97
C GLY A 62 10.13 -2.37 5.51
N GLY A 63 9.76 -3.53 5.99
CA GLY A 63 10.70 -4.48 6.55
C GLY A 63 10.05 -5.64 7.29
N ARG A 64 10.90 -6.59 7.65
CA ARG A 64 10.60 -7.71 8.52
C ARG A 64 11.54 -7.65 9.72
N SER A 65 11.01 -7.81 10.91
CA SER A 65 11.81 -8.12 12.09
C SER A 65 11.12 -9.10 13.03
N GLY A 66 11.71 -10.29 13.18
CA GLY A 66 11.15 -11.35 14.00
C GLY A 66 9.75 -11.73 13.52
N ILE A 67 8.76 -11.55 14.39
CA ILE A 67 7.35 -11.83 14.07
C ILE A 67 6.66 -10.70 13.29
N PHE A 68 7.25 -9.51 13.18
CA PHE A 68 6.61 -8.33 12.60
C PHE A 68 7.00 -8.11 11.15
N ASP A 69 6.03 -8.02 10.26
CA ASP A 69 6.18 -7.52 8.89
C ASP A 69 5.48 -6.15 8.78
N LEU A 70 6.09 -5.21 8.08
CA LEU A 70 5.63 -3.83 7.99
C LEU A 70 5.77 -3.29 6.58
N TYR A 71 4.71 -2.65 6.13
CA TYR A 71 4.71 -1.70 5.03
C TYR A 71 4.09 -0.40 5.51
N GLY A 72 4.61 0.74 5.04
CA GLY A 72 3.96 2.01 5.29
C GLY A 72 4.50 3.14 4.43
N TYR A 73 3.69 4.19 4.33
CA TYR A 73 4.09 5.44 3.68
C TYR A 73 3.51 6.66 4.38
N VAL A 74 4.16 7.80 4.14
CA VAL A 74 3.73 9.14 4.55
C VAL A 74 3.88 10.08 3.37
N ASP A 75 2.77 10.66 2.94
CA ASP A 75 2.67 11.68 1.90
C ASP A 75 2.64 13.08 2.51
N ILE A 76 3.36 14.00 1.88
CA ILE A 76 3.30 15.43 2.16
C ILE A 76 2.92 16.16 0.87
N PHE A 77 1.79 16.85 0.90
CA PHE A 77 1.23 17.56 -0.25
C PHE A 77 1.70 19.02 -0.33
N ASN A 78 1.59 19.59 -1.53
CA ASN A 78 1.90 20.99 -1.82
C ASN A 78 3.28 21.42 -1.28
N LEU A 79 4.33 20.77 -1.79
CA LEU A 79 5.70 20.93 -1.31
C LEU A 79 6.23 22.36 -1.51
N THR A 80 5.78 23.01 -2.57
CA THR A 80 6.20 24.36 -2.95
C THR A 80 5.37 25.46 -2.31
N GLY A 81 4.28 25.11 -1.61
CA GLY A 81 3.33 26.10 -1.09
C GLY A 81 2.62 26.88 -2.20
N SER A 82 2.49 26.28 -3.39
CA SER A 82 1.80 26.90 -4.52
C SER A 82 0.34 27.16 -4.15
N PRO A 83 -0.17 28.39 -4.34
CA PRO A 83 -1.59 28.69 -4.15
C PRO A 83 -2.47 28.03 -5.22
N ASP A 84 -1.89 27.63 -6.35
CA ASP A 84 -2.59 26.97 -7.46
C ASP A 84 -2.69 25.45 -7.28
N SER A 85 -2.09 24.89 -6.22
CA SER A 85 -2.29 23.49 -5.85
C SER A 85 -3.72 23.28 -5.38
N ASP A 86 -4.37 22.21 -5.82
CA ASP A 86 -5.68 21.79 -5.29
C ASP A 86 -5.64 21.41 -3.79
N LYS A 87 -4.44 21.18 -3.23
CA LYS A 87 -4.17 20.99 -1.80
C LYS A 87 -3.79 22.30 -1.09
N ALA A 88 -3.77 23.45 -1.76
CA ALA A 88 -3.39 24.73 -1.16
C ALA A 88 -4.32 25.19 -0.03
N SER A 89 -5.61 24.85 -0.14
CA SER A 89 -6.65 25.17 0.85
C SER A 89 -7.20 23.92 1.55
N ALA A 90 -6.57 22.75 1.34
CA ALA A 90 -7.01 21.51 1.97
C ALA A 90 -6.63 21.49 3.45
N ASP A 91 -7.55 20.99 4.29
CA ASP A 91 -7.27 20.79 5.71
C ASP A 91 -6.09 19.81 5.96
N PRO A 92 -6.03 18.63 5.29
CA PRO A 92 -4.88 17.76 5.42
C PRO A 92 -3.74 18.15 4.47
N LYS A 93 -2.57 18.44 5.04
CA LYS A 93 -1.30 18.55 4.28
C LYS A 93 -0.55 17.21 4.19
N MET A 94 -1.03 16.19 4.87
CA MET A 94 -0.35 14.91 5.01
C MET A 94 -1.35 13.77 4.88
N PHE A 95 -0.89 12.63 4.38
CA PHE A 95 -1.61 11.37 4.49
C PHE A 95 -0.62 10.29 4.87
N MET A 96 -1.06 9.29 5.63
CA MET A 96 -0.21 8.18 6.03
C MET A 96 -1.01 6.89 6.13
N LYS A 97 -0.39 5.80 5.69
CA LYS A 97 -0.96 4.46 5.73
C LYS A 97 0.10 3.49 6.24
N PHE A 98 -0.19 2.80 7.33
CA PHE A 98 0.67 1.74 7.88
C PHE A 98 -0.07 0.41 7.87
N SER A 99 0.59 -0.64 7.42
CA SER A 99 0.04 -1.99 7.34
C SER A 99 0.91 -3.01 8.08
N PRO A 100 1.00 -2.96 9.43
CA PRO A 100 1.74 -3.95 10.18
C PRO A 100 1.01 -5.29 10.20
N ARG A 101 1.79 -6.36 10.10
CA ARG A 101 1.34 -7.76 10.17
C ARG A 101 2.17 -8.51 11.21
N VAL A 102 1.53 -9.42 11.94
CA VAL A 102 2.17 -10.30 12.92
C VAL A 102 2.10 -11.73 12.39
N SER A 103 3.25 -12.34 12.14
CA SER A 103 3.36 -13.71 11.65
C SER A 103 2.92 -14.71 12.70
N LEU A 104 1.97 -15.55 12.33
CA LEU A 104 1.52 -16.67 13.15
C LEU A 104 2.55 -17.80 13.13
N ASP A 105 3.20 -18.04 12.00
CA ASP A 105 4.25 -19.05 11.85
C ASP A 105 5.43 -18.77 12.79
N ALA A 106 5.93 -17.52 12.79
CA ALA A 106 7.02 -17.10 13.67
C ALA A 106 6.60 -17.03 15.13
N LEU A 107 5.36 -16.61 15.43
CA LEU A 107 4.83 -16.54 16.79
C LEU A 107 4.63 -17.92 17.42
N THR A 108 4.25 -18.91 16.61
CA THR A 108 3.94 -20.28 17.06
C THR A 108 5.07 -21.27 16.83
N HIS A 109 6.16 -20.84 16.18
CA HIS A 109 7.28 -21.69 15.75
C HIS A 109 6.83 -22.90 14.93
N SER A 110 5.75 -22.74 14.17
CA SER A 110 5.11 -23.81 13.41
C SER A 110 5.00 -23.39 11.95
N ASP A 111 5.27 -24.32 11.03
CA ASP A 111 5.00 -24.14 9.61
C ASP A 111 3.49 -24.25 9.37
N LEU A 112 2.85 -23.13 9.04
CA LEU A 112 1.42 -23.05 8.73
C LEU A 112 1.16 -22.96 7.22
N SER A 113 2.16 -23.23 6.39
CA SER A 113 2.03 -23.18 4.93
C SER A 113 1.11 -24.28 4.39
N PHE A 114 0.42 -23.97 3.29
CA PHE A 114 -0.40 -24.94 2.56
C PHE A 114 -0.58 -24.52 1.10
N GLY A 115 -0.26 -25.42 0.18
CA GLY A 115 -0.35 -25.13 -1.25
C GLY A 115 0.46 -23.88 -1.63
N PRO A 116 -0.15 -22.85 -2.25
CA PRO A 116 0.55 -21.61 -2.59
C PRO A 116 0.72 -20.64 -1.40
N VAL A 117 0.08 -20.88 -0.25
CA VAL A 117 0.20 -20.03 0.93
C VAL A 117 1.48 -20.37 1.67
N GLN A 118 2.35 -19.38 1.86
CA GLN A 118 3.70 -19.56 2.42
C GLN A 118 3.81 -19.17 3.89
N GLU A 119 2.96 -18.25 4.36
CA GLU A 119 2.95 -17.74 5.73
C GLU A 119 1.60 -17.10 6.05
N LEU A 120 1.16 -17.16 7.30
CA LEU A 120 -0.09 -16.57 7.79
C LEU A 120 0.17 -15.46 8.82
N TYR A 121 -0.72 -14.49 8.85
CA TYR A 121 -0.57 -13.31 9.70
C TYR A 121 -1.89 -12.88 10.36
N ILE A 122 -1.77 -12.26 11.54
CA ILE A 122 -2.73 -11.23 11.95
C ILE A 122 -2.34 -9.94 11.23
N ALA A 123 -3.20 -9.44 10.36
CA ALA A 123 -2.94 -8.27 9.55
C ALA A 123 -3.71 -7.06 10.07
N SER A 124 -3.09 -5.88 9.99
CA SER A 124 -3.75 -4.61 10.24
C SER A 124 -3.41 -3.58 9.17
N GLU A 125 -4.28 -2.58 9.03
CA GLU A 125 -4.06 -1.41 8.19
C GLU A 125 -4.64 -0.19 8.90
N LEU A 126 -3.85 0.88 8.96
CA LEU A 126 -4.14 2.10 9.71
C LEU A 126 -3.95 3.28 8.76
N THR A 127 -4.94 4.17 8.67
CA THR A 127 -4.86 5.36 7.78
C THR A 127 -5.22 6.63 8.53
N TRP A 128 -4.42 7.66 8.33
CA TRP A 128 -4.61 8.99 8.92
C TRP A 128 -4.24 10.11 7.93
N ASP A 129 -4.86 11.28 8.08
CA ASP A 129 -4.53 12.49 7.30
C ASP A 129 -4.07 13.68 8.17
N GLY A 130 -3.92 13.46 9.48
CA GLY A 130 -3.50 14.49 10.43
C GLY A 130 -4.56 15.54 10.77
N VAL A 131 -5.78 15.42 10.25
CA VAL A 131 -6.91 16.30 10.57
C VAL A 131 -7.74 15.70 11.69
N THR A 132 -8.13 16.54 12.66
CA THR A 132 -9.09 16.12 13.70
C THR A 132 -10.50 16.35 13.20
N THR A 133 -11.31 15.29 13.14
CA THR A 133 -12.74 15.39 12.88
C THR A 133 -13.43 16.23 13.97
N ASN A 134 -14.05 17.34 13.58
CA ASN A 134 -14.73 18.27 14.46
C ASN A 134 -15.91 18.93 13.73
N ALA A 135 -17.13 18.55 14.12
CA ALA A 135 -18.36 19.06 13.49
C ALA A 135 -18.55 20.57 13.68
N ASP A 136 -18.18 21.13 14.83
CA ASP A 136 -18.32 22.57 15.12
C ASP A 136 -17.41 23.43 14.23
N LYS A 137 -16.29 22.85 13.78
CA LYS A 137 -15.34 23.49 12.84
C LYS A 137 -15.56 23.08 11.40
N GLY A 138 -16.49 22.15 11.13
CA GLY A 138 -16.71 21.58 9.81
C GLY A 138 -15.55 20.75 9.27
N THR A 139 -14.62 20.28 10.12
CA THR A 139 -13.47 19.48 9.69
C THR A 139 -13.78 17.99 9.78
N PHE A 140 -13.35 17.22 8.79
CA PHE A 140 -13.46 15.76 8.78
C PHE A 140 -12.11 15.18 8.36
N GLY A 141 -11.52 14.35 9.23
CA GLY A 141 -10.23 13.72 8.99
C GLY A 141 -10.36 12.22 8.78
N VAL A 142 -9.50 11.67 7.92
CA VAL A 142 -9.32 10.23 7.77
C VAL A 142 -8.76 9.63 9.05
N ASN A 143 -9.47 8.63 9.59
CA ASN A 143 -9.04 7.91 10.79
C ASN A 143 -9.66 6.51 10.79
N ASN A 144 -9.05 5.57 10.06
CA ASN A 144 -9.58 4.22 9.89
C ASN A 144 -8.61 3.16 10.41
N TYR A 145 -9.18 2.12 11.01
CA TYR A 145 -8.47 0.98 11.57
C TYR A 145 -9.04 -0.30 10.99
N LYS A 146 -8.19 -1.11 10.39
CA LYS A 146 -8.55 -2.39 9.79
C LYS A 146 -7.76 -3.49 10.48
N VAL A 147 -8.44 -4.60 10.76
CA VAL A 147 -7.83 -5.77 11.37
C VAL A 147 -8.42 -7.04 10.78
N GLY A 148 -7.59 -8.07 10.60
CA GLY A 148 -8.05 -9.36 10.12
C GLY A 148 -6.91 -10.34 9.85
N LEU A 149 -7.08 -11.16 8.82
CA LEU A 149 -6.16 -12.23 8.46
C LEU A 149 -5.35 -11.82 7.23
N GLY A 150 -4.04 -12.09 7.28
CA GLY A 150 -3.12 -11.89 6.18
C GLY A 150 -2.46 -13.19 5.77
N SER A 151 -1.96 -13.20 4.54
CA SER A 151 -1.15 -14.30 4.01
C SER A 151 -0.12 -13.77 3.02
N ASP A 152 0.96 -14.51 2.89
CA ASP A 152 1.86 -14.42 1.75
C ASP A 152 1.55 -15.59 0.81
N VAL A 153 1.23 -15.30 -0.45
CA VAL A 153 0.77 -16.28 -1.44
C VAL A 153 1.67 -16.24 -2.66
N ASN A 154 2.16 -17.40 -3.10
CA ASN A 154 2.93 -17.52 -4.32
C ASN A 154 2.02 -17.68 -5.53
N VAL A 155 2.00 -16.68 -6.41
CA VAL A 155 1.16 -16.63 -7.61
C VAL A 155 2.00 -16.90 -8.86
N PRO A 156 1.57 -17.81 -9.76
CA PRO A 156 2.28 -18.07 -11.00
C PRO A 156 2.61 -16.79 -11.76
N TRP A 157 3.84 -16.71 -12.28
CA TRP A 157 4.44 -15.54 -12.93
C TRP A 157 4.68 -14.32 -12.03
N LEU A 158 3.68 -13.94 -11.22
CA LEU A 158 3.71 -12.74 -10.38
C LEU A 158 4.68 -12.85 -9.19
N GLY A 159 4.89 -14.06 -8.67
CA GLY A 159 5.68 -14.32 -7.48
C GLY A 159 4.87 -14.14 -6.21
N LYS A 160 5.55 -13.83 -5.10
CA LYS A 160 4.92 -13.67 -3.79
C LYS A 160 4.12 -12.38 -3.71
N ILE A 161 2.84 -12.50 -3.38
CA ILE A 161 1.93 -11.39 -3.09
C ILE A 161 1.51 -11.43 -1.62
N GLY A 162 1.26 -10.26 -1.03
CA GLY A 162 0.47 -10.19 0.19
C GLY A 162 -1.01 -10.30 -0.17
N LEU A 163 -1.79 -11.07 0.59
CA LEU A 163 -3.25 -11.12 0.48
C LEU A 163 -3.86 -11.02 1.87
N ASN A 164 -4.67 -9.99 2.09
CA ASN A 164 -5.22 -9.67 3.40
C ASN A 164 -6.73 -9.46 3.31
N LEU A 165 -7.45 -9.96 4.31
CA LEU A 165 -8.88 -9.74 4.51
C LEU A 165 -9.08 -9.07 5.87
N TYR A 166 -9.69 -7.90 5.86
CA TYR A 166 -9.92 -7.08 7.03
C TYR A 166 -11.39 -6.85 7.31
N LYS A 167 -11.72 -6.62 8.58
CA LYS A 167 -12.90 -5.87 8.99
C LYS A 167 -12.49 -4.42 9.29
N THR A 168 -13.29 -3.45 8.86
CA THR A 168 -12.99 -2.03 8.98
C THR A 168 -13.72 -1.42 10.17
N TYR A 169 -12.98 -0.74 11.04
CA TYR A 169 -13.50 0.08 12.13
C TYR A 169 -13.27 1.55 11.80
N ASP A 170 -14.36 2.30 11.67
CA ASP A 170 -14.34 3.75 11.48
C ASP A 170 -14.13 4.39 12.86
N MET A 171 -12.97 5.00 13.08
CA MET A 171 -12.64 5.58 14.38
C MET A 171 -13.40 6.88 14.64
N ASN A 172 -13.87 7.56 13.59
CA ASN A 172 -14.68 8.77 13.72
C ASN A 172 -16.10 8.40 14.18
N ALA A 173 -16.71 7.40 13.53
CA ALA A 173 -18.04 6.91 13.88
C ALA A 173 -18.03 6.01 15.14
N LYS A 174 -16.86 5.47 15.51
CA LYS A 174 -16.68 4.47 16.56
C LYS A 174 -17.48 3.20 16.33
N ASP A 175 -17.60 2.80 15.07
CA ASP A 175 -18.38 1.63 14.67
C ASP A 175 -17.71 0.84 13.54
N TRP A 176 -18.12 -0.42 13.39
CA TRP A 176 -17.68 -1.29 12.32
C TRP A 176 -18.41 -0.95 11.02
N ASN A 177 -17.64 -0.81 9.93
CA ASN A 177 -18.19 -0.46 8.62
C ASN A 177 -17.56 -1.29 7.50
N GLY A 178 -18.09 -2.50 7.31
CA GLY A 178 -17.70 -3.39 6.22
C GLY A 178 -16.31 -4.03 6.36
N TYR A 179 -15.82 -4.49 5.22
CA TYR A 179 -14.64 -5.33 5.07
C TYR A 179 -13.78 -4.84 3.91
N GLN A 180 -12.50 -5.24 3.88
CA GLN A 180 -11.61 -4.97 2.77
C GLN A 180 -10.77 -6.20 2.42
N ILE A 181 -10.64 -6.50 1.13
CA ILE A 181 -9.60 -7.37 0.60
C ILE A 181 -8.49 -6.48 0.02
N SER A 182 -7.26 -6.69 0.48
CA SER A 182 -6.09 -6.01 -0.07
C SER A 182 -5.07 -7.02 -0.60
N THR A 183 -4.48 -6.72 -1.74
CA THR A 183 -3.32 -7.45 -2.25
C THR A 183 -2.33 -6.53 -2.95
N ASN A 184 -1.07 -6.93 -2.99
CA ASN A 184 0.01 -6.19 -3.63
C ASN A 184 1.00 -7.11 -4.34
N TRP A 185 1.69 -6.59 -5.36
CA TRP A 185 2.69 -7.34 -6.12
C TRP A 185 3.85 -6.46 -6.55
N PHE A 186 5.00 -7.11 -6.75
CA PHE A 186 6.20 -6.53 -7.33
C PHE A 186 6.90 -7.60 -8.17
N LYS A 187 6.94 -7.41 -9.49
CA LYS A 187 7.49 -8.37 -10.44
C LYS A 187 8.48 -7.72 -11.40
N PRO A 188 9.80 -7.86 -11.17
CA PRO A 188 10.78 -7.63 -12.21
C PRO A 188 10.50 -8.58 -13.39
N PHE A 189 10.30 -8.04 -14.58
CA PHE A 189 9.98 -8.84 -15.78
C PHE A 189 10.97 -8.65 -16.93
N TYR A 190 11.84 -7.63 -16.85
CA TYR A 190 12.88 -7.41 -17.85
C TYR A 190 14.13 -6.85 -17.18
N THR A 191 15.28 -7.50 -17.36
CA THR A 191 16.57 -7.05 -16.80
C THR A 191 17.49 -6.58 -17.93
N LEU A 192 18.10 -5.42 -17.74
CA LEU A 192 19.04 -4.81 -18.68
C LEU A 192 20.48 -5.26 -18.36
N ASP A 193 21.37 -5.17 -19.35
CA ASP A 193 22.78 -5.58 -19.22
C ASP A 193 23.56 -4.83 -18.11
N ASN A 194 23.11 -3.63 -17.74
CA ASN A 194 23.70 -2.83 -16.67
C ASN A 194 23.17 -3.18 -15.26
N GLY A 195 22.36 -4.25 -15.13
CA GLY A 195 21.77 -4.70 -13.87
C GLY A 195 20.50 -3.97 -13.44
N SER A 196 20.13 -2.87 -14.10
CA SER A 196 18.82 -2.25 -13.91
C SER A 196 17.70 -3.13 -14.48
N PHE A 197 16.47 -2.93 -14.04
CA PHE A 197 15.34 -3.75 -14.48
C PHE A 197 14.05 -2.97 -14.58
N VAL A 198 13.10 -3.48 -15.35
CA VAL A 198 11.73 -3.01 -15.42
C VAL A 198 10.83 -3.95 -14.60
N SER A 199 10.00 -3.38 -13.74
CA SER A 199 9.05 -4.08 -12.89
C SER A 199 7.61 -3.75 -13.26
N TYR A 200 6.73 -4.72 -13.02
CA TYR A 200 5.30 -4.51 -12.89
C TYR A 200 4.97 -4.60 -11.40
N GLN A 201 4.45 -3.51 -10.85
CA GLN A 201 4.14 -3.40 -9.42
C GLN A 201 2.78 -2.78 -9.22
N GLY A 202 2.10 -3.14 -8.14
CA GLY A 202 0.76 -2.64 -7.92
C GLY A 202 0.06 -3.20 -6.71
N TYR A 203 -1.18 -2.77 -6.55
CA TYR A 203 -2.04 -3.22 -5.46
C TYR A 203 -3.52 -3.16 -5.86
N ILE A 204 -4.35 -3.89 -5.11
CA ILE A 204 -5.80 -3.79 -5.10
C ILE A 204 -6.23 -3.55 -3.65
N ASP A 205 -7.11 -2.59 -3.44
CA ASP A 205 -7.90 -2.43 -2.22
C ASP A 205 -9.38 -2.48 -2.62
N TYR A 206 -10.10 -3.53 -2.23
CA TYR A 206 -11.52 -3.71 -2.52
C TYR A 206 -12.33 -3.80 -1.23
N GLN A 207 -13.23 -2.86 -1.03
CA GLN A 207 -14.10 -2.73 0.14
C GLN A 207 -15.52 -3.21 -0.18
N PHE A 208 -16.16 -3.86 0.78
CA PHE A 208 -17.51 -4.39 0.64
C PHE A 208 -18.24 -4.52 1.97
N GLY A 209 -19.57 -4.63 1.91
CA GLY A 209 -20.41 -4.69 3.12
C GLY A 209 -20.40 -3.38 3.92
N MET A 210 -20.10 -2.26 3.26
CA MET A 210 -20.16 -0.93 3.87
C MET A 210 -21.61 -0.49 4.06
N ASN A 211 -21.84 0.37 5.04
CA ASN A 211 -23.14 1.01 5.25
C ASN A 211 -23.45 1.96 4.08
N ASP A 212 -24.61 1.77 3.44
CA ASP A 212 -25.14 2.59 2.35
C ASP A 212 -26.46 3.30 2.70
N ASP A 213 -26.74 3.53 4.00
CA ASP A 213 -27.95 4.20 4.50
C ASP A 213 -28.21 5.53 3.77
N ASN A 214 -27.14 6.30 3.50
CA ASN A 214 -27.20 7.46 2.62
C ASN A 214 -26.87 7.07 1.16
N LYS A 215 -27.85 6.54 0.43
CA LYS A 215 -27.71 6.13 -0.98
C LYS A 215 -27.39 7.26 -1.97
N ALA A 216 -27.42 8.51 -1.53
CA ALA A 216 -26.98 9.64 -2.35
C ALA A 216 -25.46 9.89 -2.24
N LEU A 217 -24.82 9.40 -1.17
CA LEU A 217 -23.40 9.56 -0.90
C LEU A 217 -22.63 8.24 -0.93
N ASN A 218 -23.24 7.15 -0.44
CA ASN A 218 -22.56 5.91 -0.13
C ASN A 218 -23.02 4.75 -1.02
N THR A 219 -22.15 3.76 -1.14
CA THR A 219 -22.41 2.44 -1.75
C THR A 219 -21.89 1.33 -0.82
N ALA A 220 -22.44 0.13 -0.97
CA ALA A 220 -22.06 -1.02 -0.16
C ALA A 220 -20.70 -1.62 -0.54
N ASN A 221 -20.14 -1.28 -1.71
CA ASN A 221 -18.87 -1.79 -2.21
C ASN A 221 -18.16 -0.82 -3.16
N GLY A 222 -16.84 -0.92 -3.22
CA GLY A 222 -16.00 -0.11 -4.09
C GLY A 222 -14.53 -0.38 -3.83
N GLY A 223 -13.64 0.17 -4.64
CA GLY A 223 -12.22 -0.09 -4.51
C GLY A 223 -11.36 0.67 -5.50
N ALA A 224 -10.06 0.40 -5.40
CA ALA A 224 -9.07 0.91 -6.31
C ALA A 224 -8.04 -0.18 -6.65
N MET A 225 -7.54 -0.13 -7.88
CA MET A 225 -6.44 -0.96 -8.35
C MET A 225 -5.37 -0.08 -8.98
N PHE A 226 -4.16 -0.14 -8.43
CA PHE A 226 -3.00 0.54 -8.99
C PHE A 226 -2.15 -0.42 -9.80
N ASN A 227 -1.74 0.01 -10.99
CA ASN A 227 -0.93 -0.73 -11.95
C ASN A 227 0.26 0.13 -12.37
N GLY A 228 1.45 -0.26 -11.96
CA GLY A 228 2.69 0.48 -12.17
C GLY A 228 3.68 -0.25 -13.06
N ILE A 229 4.32 0.48 -13.99
CA ILE A 229 5.50 0.03 -14.72
C ILE A 229 6.66 0.95 -14.38
N TYR A 230 7.71 0.38 -13.80
CA TYR A 230 8.81 1.13 -13.21
C TYR A 230 10.13 0.62 -13.72
N TRP A 231 11.02 1.53 -14.09
CA TRP A 231 12.44 1.23 -14.22
C TRP A 231 13.12 1.38 -12.85
N HIS A 232 13.95 0.43 -12.47
CA HIS A 232 14.70 0.40 -11.21
C HIS A 232 16.19 0.23 -11.48
N SER A 233 17.00 1.05 -10.81
CA SER A 233 18.42 0.82 -10.55
C SER A 233 18.67 0.70 -9.05
N ASP A 234 19.94 0.50 -8.66
CA ASP A 234 20.38 0.39 -7.27
C ASP A 234 19.86 1.50 -6.36
N ARG A 235 19.90 2.74 -6.85
CA ARG A 235 19.58 3.94 -6.06
C ARG A 235 18.35 4.69 -6.53
N TYR A 236 17.87 4.41 -7.75
CA TYR A 236 16.79 5.18 -8.34
C TYR A 236 15.67 4.27 -8.86
N ALA A 237 14.47 4.83 -8.94
CA ALA A 237 13.43 4.31 -9.81
C ALA A 237 12.70 5.46 -10.51
N VAL A 238 12.18 5.20 -11.70
CA VAL A 238 11.31 6.11 -12.44
C VAL A 238 10.14 5.29 -12.96
N GLY A 239 8.93 5.74 -12.71
CA GLY A 239 7.74 4.94 -12.99
C GLY A 239 6.55 5.73 -13.45
N TYR A 240 5.68 5.00 -14.14
CA TYR A 240 4.34 5.41 -14.48
C TYR A 240 3.35 4.46 -13.80
N GLY A 241 2.28 5.04 -13.26
CA GLY A 241 1.19 4.34 -12.60
C GLY A 241 -0.16 4.70 -13.22
N LEU A 242 -1.04 3.71 -13.29
CA LEU A 242 -2.46 3.88 -13.60
C LEU A 242 -3.26 3.35 -12.42
N LYS A 243 -4.11 4.19 -11.82
CA LYS A 243 -5.04 3.76 -10.77
C LYS A 243 -6.46 3.76 -11.32
N ALA A 244 -7.10 2.59 -11.32
CA ALA A 244 -8.50 2.44 -11.67
C ALA A 244 -9.33 2.44 -10.38
N TYR A 245 -10.46 3.13 -10.42
CA TYR A 245 -11.37 3.28 -9.28
C TYR A 245 -12.77 2.83 -9.64
N GLN A 246 -13.45 2.24 -8.68
CA GLN A 246 -14.88 2.01 -8.71
C GLN A 246 -15.44 2.39 -7.34
N ASP A 247 -16.24 3.44 -7.28
CA ASP A 247 -16.84 3.95 -6.06
C ASP A 247 -15.85 4.02 -4.88
N VAL A 248 -14.69 4.66 -5.12
CA VAL A 248 -13.57 4.65 -4.17
C VAL A 248 -14.01 5.13 -2.78
N TYR A 249 -13.51 4.46 -1.74
CA TYR A 249 -13.89 4.71 -0.34
C TYR A 249 -15.37 4.45 -0.01
N GLY A 250 -16.09 3.72 -0.86
CA GLY A 250 -17.52 3.50 -0.70
C GLY A 250 -18.36 4.73 -1.01
N LEU A 251 -17.79 5.69 -1.73
CA LEU A 251 -18.48 6.90 -2.18
C LEU A 251 -19.13 6.63 -3.54
N LYS A 252 -20.43 6.86 -3.62
CA LYS A 252 -21.23 6.60 -4.82
C LYS A 252 -20.84 7.53 -5.96
N ASP A 253 -20.53 6.93 -7.11
CA ASP A 253 -20.21 7.67 -8.33
C ASP A 253 -21.41 8.47 -8.85
N GLY A 254 -21.15 9.73 -9.22
CA GLY A 254 -22.17 10.71 -9.58
C GLY A 254 -23.09 11.10 -8.41
N GLY A 255 -22.77 10.68 -7.19
CA GLY A 255 -23.45 11.05 -5.96
C GLY A 255 -22.98 12.40 -5.42
N TRP A 256 -23.23 12.65 -4.14
CA TRP A 256 -22.80 13.89 -3.46
C TRP A 256 -21.29 14.06 -3.38
N ALA A 257 -20.52 12.96 -3.47
CA ALA A 257 -19.06 12.99 -3.55
C ALA A 257 -18.53 13.31 -4.97
N GLY A 258 -19.42 13.50 -5.96
CA GLY A 258 -19.04 13.73 -7.34
C GLY A 258 -18.56 12.44 -8.02
N LYS A 259 -17.51 12.56 -8.82
CA LYS A 259 -16.92 11.42 -9.54
C LYS A 259 -15.99 10.64 -8.61
N THR A 260 -16.24 9.34 -8.50
CA THR A 260 -15.53 8.41 -7.61
C THR A 260 -15.13 7.11 -8.33
N SER A 261 -15.59 6.93 -9.58
CA SER A 261 -15.17 5.88 -10.51
C SER A 261 -14.44 6.47 -11.71
N GLY A 262 -13.42 5.75 -12.20
CA GLY A 262 -12.63 6.22 -13.34
C GLY A 262 -11.18 5.77 -13.27
N ILE A 263 -10.30 6.56 -13.91
CA ILE A 263 -8.87 6.29 -14.01
C ILE A 263 -8.11 7.57 -13.67
N SER A 264 -7.05 7.44 -12.88
CA SER A 264 -6.04 8.48 -12.67
C SER A 264 -4.66 7.96 -13.07
N HIS A 265 -3.75 8.88 -13.29
CA HIS A 265 -2.38 8.59 -13.69
C HIS A 265 -1.39 9.12 -12.66
N TYR A 266 -0.27 8.43 -12.50
CA TYR A 266 0.80 8.83 -11.60
C TYR A 266 2.13 8.75 -12.33
N VAL A 267 3.01 9.69 -12.04
CA VAL A 267 4.44 9.59 -12.38
C VAL A 267 5.26 9.77 -11.12
N SER A 268 6.38 9.06 -11.04
CA SER A 268 7.22 9.10 -9.84
C SER A 268 8.70 9.01 -10.16
N VAL A 269 9.49 9.75 -9.40
CA VAL A 269 10.94 9.62 -9.33
C VAL A 269 11.34 9.29 -7.90
N THR A 270 12.12 8.22 -7.74
CA THR A 270 12.41 7.61 -6.44
C THR A 270 13.90 7.61 -6.15
N TYR A 271 14.27 7.82 -4.88
CA TYR A 271 15.60 7.55 -4.34
C TYR A 271 15.55 6.52 -3.20
N LYS A 272 16.41 5.50 -3.26
CA LYS A 272 16.45 4.34 -2.36
C LYS A 272 17.65 4.39 -1.41
N PHE A 273 17.40 4.23 -0.11
CA PHE A 273 18.41 4.28 0.96
C PHE A 273 19.08 2.93 1.21
#